data_AF-R7QPG9-F1
#
_entry.id   AF-R7QPG9-F1
#
_cell.length_a   1.000
_cell.length_b   1.000
_cell.length_c   1.000
_cell.angle_alpha   90.00
_cell.angle_beta   90.00
_cell.angle_gamma   90.00
#
_symmetry.space_group_name_H-M   'P 1'
#
loop_
_entity.id
_entity.type
_entity.pdbx_description
1 polymer ?
#
loop_
_entity_poly.entity_id
_entity_poly.type
_entity_poly.pdbx_seq_one_letter_code
_entity_poly.pdbx_strand_id
1 'polypeptide(L)'
;MFASPVYRSTWKGDGKSTAAALVMQKAFEGVILTASYPKSQIDIYLQVLQNDGGALVATANAASLALVNVGVAMSDFVVACGVGSVDDTFVVDPSSLESASDRPELTLAVLSHSAKIASC
;
A
#
# COMPACT_ATOMS: atom_id res chain seq x y z
N MET A 1 -9.31 17.10 1.23
CA MET A 1 -8.88 17.11 -0.19
C MET A 1 -9.30 15.78 -0.78
N PHE A 2 -10.03 15.77 -1.90
CA PHE A 2 -10.70 14.56 -2.40
C PHE A 2 -9.79 13.78 -3.35
N ALA A 3 -9.64 12.47 -3.14
CA ALA A 3 -8.85 11.56 -3.99
C ALA A 3 -9.55 11.16 -5.30
N SER A 4 -10.85 11.44 -5.40
CA SER A 4 -11.71 11.14 -6.54
C SER A 4 -12.69 12.29 -6.74
N PRO A 5 -13.24 12.51 -7.94
CA PRO A 5 -14.22 13.58 -8.21
C PRO A 5 -15.57 13.39 -7.50
N VAL A 6 -15.75 12.29 -6.77
CA VAL A 6 -16.96 11.97 -6.01
C VAL A 6 -16.95 12.71 -4.67
N TYR A 7 -17.95 13.58 -4.45
CA TYR A 7 -18.16 14.25 -3.16
C TYR A 7 -18.67 13.27 -2.12
N ARG A 8 -17.96 13.14 -0.99
CA ARG A 8 -18.36 12.27 0.13
C ARG A 8 -18.79 13.11 1.33
N SER A 9 -19.99 12.82 1.85
CA SER A 9 -20.66 13.63 2.87
C SER A 9 -20.22 13.36 4.32
N THR A 10 -19.37 12.36 4.57
CA THR A 10 -18.94 12.02 5.94
C THR A 10 -17.43 11.73 6.02
N TRP A 11 -16.82 12.17 7.11
CA TRP A 11 -15.40 11.99 7.45
C TRP A 11 -15.11 10.64 8.14
N LYS A 12 -16.12 9.77 8.26
CA LYS A 12 -16.00 8.47 8.92
C LYS A 12 -15.17 7.55 8.01
N GLY A 13 -14.06 7.04 8.53
CA GLY A 13 -13.16 6.15 7.80
C GLY A 13 -13.91 4.97 7.20
N ASP A 14 -13.71 4.74 5.90
CA ASP A 14 -14.34 3.63 5.19
C ASP A 14 -13.73 2.30 5.62
N GLY A 15 -14.53 1.24 5.62
CA GLY A 15 -14.04 -0.13 5.87
C GLY A 15 -12.89 -0.55 4.95
N LYS A 16 -12.85 -0.05 3.70
CA LYS A 16 -11.75 -0.28 2.77
C LYS A 16 -10.45 0.41 3.22
N SER A 17 -10.54 1.65 3.68
CA SER A 17 -9.38 2.39 4.18
C SER A 17 -8.83 1.82 5.49
N THR A 18 -9.71 1.35 6.39
CA THR A 18 -9.27 0.69 7.62
C THR A 18 -8.62 -0.67 7.35
N ALA A 19 -9.16 -1.45 6.42
CA ALA A 19 -8.54 -2.70 5.99
C ALA A 19 -7.15 -2.48 5.38
N ALA A 20 -7.01 -1.49 4.48
CA ALA A 20 -5.71 -1.14 3.90
C ALA A 20 -4.69 -0.69 4.97
N ALA A 21 -5.13 0.12 5.94
CA ALA A 21 -4.27 0.54 7.04
C ALA A 21 -3.78 -0.65 7.89
N LEU A 22 -4.64 -1.63 8.17
CA LEU A 22 -4.27 -2.85 8.90
C LEU A 22 -3.26 -3.70 8.11
N VAL A 23 -3.43 -3.83 6.79
CA VAL A 23 -2.49 -4.54 5.92
C VAL A 23 -1.12 -3.85 5.93
N MET A 24 -1.10 -2.53 5.78
CA MET A 24 0.14 -1.74 5.84
C MET A 24 0.82 -1.86 7.20
N GLN A 25 0.06 -1.73 8.29
CA GLN A 25 0.59 -1.84 9.64
C GLN A 25 1.32 -3.18 9.83
N LYS A 26 0.67 -4.29 9.46
CA LYS A 26 1.29 -5.63 9.54
C LYS A 26 2.52 -5.77 8.64
N ALA A 27 2.47 -5.23 7.42
CA ALA A 27 3.59 -5.31 6.49
C ALA A 27 4.83 -4.56 7.01
N PHE A 28 4.67 -3.36 7.56
CA PHE A 28 5.78 -2.55 8.06
C PHE A 28 6.25 -2.94 9.45
N GLU A 29 5.38 -3.47 10.31
CA GLU A 29 5.76 -3.97 11.64
C GLU A 29 6.78 -5.12 11.55
N GLY A 30 6.67 -5.98 10.53
CA GLY A 30 7.62 -7.07 10.29
C GLY A 30 8.97 -6.62 9.70
N VAL A 31 9.06 -5.38 9.22
CA VAL A 31 10.22 -4.87 8.46
C VAL A 31 11.02 -3.84 9.26
N ILE A 32 10.34 -3.01 10.04
CA ILE A 32 10.96 -1.98 10.89
C ILE A 32 11.67 -2.65 12.07
N LEU A 33 12.91 -2.24 12.32
CA LEU A 33 13.70 -2.72 13.45
C LEU A 33 13.29 -2.00 14.74
N THR A 34 12.17 -2.43 15.32
CA THR A 34 11.59 -1.84 16.55
C THR A 34 12.55 -1.85 17.75
N ALA A 35 13.49 -2.80 17.80
CA ALA A 35 14.55 -2.85 18.81
C ALA A 35 15.45 -1.62 18.83
N SER A 36 15.62 -0.93 17.69
CA SER A 36 16.40 0.31 17.58
C SER A 36 15.68 1.53 18.16
N TYR A 37 14.38 1.42 18.47
CA TYR A 37 13.52 2.53 18.88
C TYR A 37 12.74 2.23 20.17
N PRO A 38 13.42 2.00 21.31
CA PRO A 38 12.74 1.73 22.57
C PRO A 38 11.89 2.94 23.00
N LYS A 39 10.69 2.68 23.53
CA LYS A 39 9.72 3.70 24.01
C LYS A 39 9.36 4.77 22.97
N SER A 40 9.53 4.46 21.69
CA SER A 40 9.20 5.36 20.58
C SER A 40 7.90 4.92 19.91
N GLN A 41 7.20 5.87 19.32
CA GLN A 41 6.02 5.63 18.49
C GLN A 41 6.32 6.10 17.07
N ILE A 42 6.06 5.23 16.09
CA ILE A 42 6.22 5.54 14.67
C ILE A 42 4.83 5.54 14.05
N ASP A 43 4.33 6.73 13.73
CA ASP A 43 3.04 6.92 13.10
C ASP A 43 3.24 7.23 11.60
N ILE A 44 2.66 6.40 10.74
CA ILE A 44 2.73 6.56 9.28
C ILE A 44 1.39 7.08 8.78
N TYR A 45 1.39 8.30 8.26
CA TYR A 45 0.20 8.92 7.67
C TYR A 45 0.26 8.85 6.15
N LEU A 46 -0.73 8.20 5.56
CA LEU A 46 -0.87 8.04 4.11
C LEU A 46 -2.05 8.85 3.62
N GLN A 47 -1.79 9.80 2.73
CA GLN A 47 -2.81 10.61 2.10
C GLN A 47 -2.79 10.40 0.59
N VAL A 48 -3.83 9.77 0.06
CA VAL A 48 -4.03 9.61 -1.38
C VAL A 48 -4.62 10.91 -1.93
N LEU A 49 -3.89 11.59 -2.80
CA LEU A 49 -4.34 12.83 -3.44
C LEU A 49 -5.15 12.57 -4.71
N GLN A 50 -4.82 11.50 -5.43
CA GLN A 50 -5.51 11.04 -6.61
C GLN A 50 -5.46 9.52 -6.59
N ASN A 51 -6.59 8.89 -6.85
CA ASN A 51 -6.69 7.44 -6.99
C ASN A 51 -7.10 7.12 -8.42
N ASP A 52 -6.19 6.48 -9.16
CA ASP A 52 -6.46 5.95 -10.50
C ASP A 52 -6.17 4.44 -10.60
N GLY A 53 -6.52 3.69 -9.56
CA GLY A 53 -6.21 2.26 -9.45
C GLY A 53 -4.98 2.05 -8.57
N GLY A 54 -4.85 0.84 -8.01
CA GLY A 54 -3.66 0.48 -7.24
C GLY A 54 -3.35 1.35 -6.02
N ALA A 55 -4.32 2.06 -5.41
CA ALA A 55 -4.04 2.96 -4.28
C ALA A 55 -3.29 2.29 -3.11
N LEU A 56 -3.57 1.01 -2.83
CA LEU A 56 -2.86 0.23 -1.81
C LEU A 56 -1.39 0.04 -2.22
N VAL A 57 -1.14 -0.38 -3.47
CA VAL A 57 0.20 -0.57 -4.03
C VAL A 57 1.03 0.72 -3.96
N ALA A 58 0.46 1.82 -4.44
CA ALA A 58 1.12 3.13 -4.45
C ALA A 58 1.46 3.60 -3.03
N THR A 59 0.55 3.40 -2.07
CA THR A 59 0.77 3.81 -0.68
C THR A 59 1.81 2.96 0.05
N ALA A 60 1.93 1.66 -0.24
CA ALA A 60 3.02 0.82 0.27
C ALA A 60 4.38 1.35 -0.19
N ASN A 61 4.52 1.60 -1.49
CA ASN A 61 5.77 2.09 -2.07
C ASN A 61 6.12 3.48 -1.53
N ALA A 62 5.13 4.37 -1.39
CA ALA A 62 5.31 5.69 -0.80
C ALA A 62 5.72 5.62 0.68
N ALA A 63 5.13 4.72 1.47
CA ALA A 63 5.51 4.52 2.88
C ALA A 63 6.96 4.03 3.00
N SER A 64 7.35 3.06 2.19
CA SER A 64 8.73 2.55 2.13
C SER A 64 9.71 3.69 1.83
N LEU A 65 9.46 4.49 0.80
CA LEU A 65 10.28 5.66 0.45
C LEU A 65 10.32 6.71 1.57
N ALA A 66 9.20 6.98 2.24
CA ALA A 66 9.14 7.94 3.34
C ALA A 66 10.01 7.49 4.53
N LEU A 67 9.94 6.21 4.89
CA LEU A 67 10.74 5.62 5.96
C LEU A 67 12.25 5.64 5.63
N VAL A 68 12.61 5.37 4.37
CA VAL A 68 14.00 5.50 3.91
C VAL A 68 14.48 6.95 4.00
N ASN A 69 13.67 7.90 3.55
CA ASN A 69 14.06 9.31 3.50
C ASN A 69 14.31 9.90 4.89
N VAL A 70 13.53 9.51 5.90
CA VAL A 70 13.75 9.95 7.30
C VAL A 70 14.81 9.11 8.03
N GLY A 71 15.28 8.01 7.42
CA GLY A 71 16.33 7.16 7.98
C GLY A 71 15.83 6.20 9.07
N VAL A 72 14.59 5.70 8.97
CA VAL A 72 14.13 4.63 9.86
C VAL A 72 14.92 3.35 9.59
N ALA A 73 15.45 2.74 10.65
CA ALA A 73 16.14 1.47 10.55
C ALA A 73 15.15 0.35 10.15
N MET A 74 15.28 -0.12 8.91
CA MET A 74 14.48 -1.19 8.32
C MET A 74 15.39 -2.35 7.91
N SER A 75 14.89 -3.58 8.02
CA SER A 75 15.61 -4.78 7.61
C SER A 75 15.64 -4.99 6.09
N ASP A 76 14.59 -4.55 5.40
CA ASP A 76 14.42 -4.62 3.94
C ASP A 76 13.47 -3.51 3.49
N PHE A 77 13.31 -3.32 2.18
CA PHE A 77 12.32 -2.42 1.60
C PHE A 77 11.09 -3.20 1.18
N VAL A 78 9.92 -2.67 1.53
CA VAL A 78 8.64 -3.18 1.04
C VAL A 78 8.39 -2.58 -0.34
N VAL A 79 8.16 -3.44 -1.33
CA VAL A 79 7.75 -3.07 -2.68
C VAL A 79 6.46 -3.79 -3.00
N ALA A 80 5.43 -3.06 -3.38
CA ALA A 80 4.15 -3.61 -3.78
C ALA A 80 3.92 -3.46 -5.29
N CYS A 81 3.15 -4.39 -5.85
CA CYS A 81 2.66 -4.35 -7.21
C CYS A 81 1.29 -5.04 -7.31
N GLY A 82 0.41 -4.51 -8.16
CA GLY A 82 -0.89 -5.09 -8.47
C GLY A 82 -0.83 -5.84 -9.80
N VAL A 83 -1.60 -6.91 -9.93
CA VAL A 83 -1.78 -7.67 -11.18
C VAL A 83 -3.27 -7.92 -11.37
N GLY A 84 -3.79 -7.58 -12.55
CA GLY A 84 -5.17 -7.81 -12.93
C GLY A 84 -5.28 -8.60 -14.23
N SER A 85 -6.46 -9.14 -14.52
CA SER A 85 -6.76 -9.75 -15.82
C SER A 85 -7.59 -8.77 -16.67
N VAL A 86 -7.12 -8.45 -17.88
CA VAL A 86 -7.80 -7.60 -18.88
C VAL A 86 -7.77 -8.33 -20.23
N ASP A 87 -8.92 -8.45 -20.89
CA ASP A 87 -9.19 -9.28 -22.08
C ASP A 87 -8.40 -10.60 -22.19
N ASP A 88 -8.55 -11.51 -21.21
CA ASP A 88 -7.81 -12.79 -21.09
C ASP A 88 -6.28 -12.68 -21.05
N THR A 89 -5.75 -11.48 -20.82
CA THR A 89 -4.33 -11.21 -20.61
C THR A 89 -4.08 -10.70 -19.20
N PHE A 90 -2.94 -11.09 -18.61
CA PHE A 90 -2.52 -10.55 -17.32
C PHE A 90 -1.78 -9.23 -17.53
N VAL A 91 -2.24 -8.19 -16.84
CA VAL A 91 -1.66 -6.84 -16.87
C VAL A 91 -1.13 -6.51 -15.49
N VAL A 92 0.06 -5.91 -15.46
CA VAL A 92 0.72 -5.45 -14.24
C VAL A 92 0.36 -3.97 -14.04
N ASP A 93 0.03 -3.61 -12.81
CA ASP A 93 -0.39 -2.27 -12.40
C ASP A 93 -1.61 -1.75 -13.19
N PRO A 94 -2.77 -2.44 -13.09
CA PRO A 94 -3.97 -2.02 -13.80
C PRO A 94 -4.49 -0.67 -13.27
N SER A 95 -4.93 0.16 -14.20
CA SER A 95 -5.63 1.41 -13.93
C SER A 95 -7.05 1.18 -13.40
N SER A 96 -7.71 2.21 -12.85
CA SER A 96 -9.11 2.12 -12.37
C SER A 96 -10.06 1.57 -13.43
N LEU A 97 -9.83 1.92 -14.69
CA LEU A 97 -10.68 1.52 -15.82
C LEU A 97 -10.50 0.04 -16.13
N GLU A 98 -9.27 -0.47 -15.99
CA GLU A 98 -8.93 -1.87 -16.23
C GLU A 98 -9.44 -2.76 -15.08
N SER A 99 -9.29 -2.31 -13.83
CA SER A 99 -9.85 -2.98 -12.64
C SER A 99 -11.37 -2.89 -12.52
N ALA A 100 -12.06 -2.07 -13.33
CA ALA A 100 -13.52 -1.98 -13.30
C ALA A 100 -14.19 -3.24 -13.89
N SER A 101 -13.46 -4.03 -14.66
CA SER A 101 -13.92 -5.32 -15.14
C SER A 101 -13.95 -6.30 -13.97
N ASP A 102 -15.08 -6.97 -13.73
CA ASP A 102 -15.30 -7.95 -12.63
C ASP A 102 -14.42 -9.20 -12.82
N ARG A 103 -13.12 -9.02 -12.62
CA ARG A 103 -12.05 -9.94 -12.97
C ARG A 103 -11.09 -10.06 -11.80
N PRO A 104 -10.33 -11.16 -11.71
CA PRO A 104 -9.40 -11.36 -10.61
C PRO A 104 -8.31 -10.28 -10.63
N GLU A 105 -8.19 -9.58 -9.50
CA GLU A 105 -7.07 -8.70 -9.18
C GLU A 105 -6.32 -9.26 -7.97
N LEU A 106 -5.00 -9.17 -8.00
CA LEU A 106 -4.09 -9.61 -6.97
C LEU A 106 -3.16 -8.45 -6.63
N THR A 107 -3.09 -8.07 -5.36
CA THR A 107 -2.05 -7.16 -4.88
C THR A 107 -1.00 -7.96 -4.12
N LEU A 108 0.27 -7.74 -4.41
CA LEU A 108 1.39 -8.40 -3.74
C LEU A 108 2.35 -7.36 -3.20
N ALA A 109 2.81 -7.54 -1.96
CA ALA A 109 3.94 -6.82 -1.39
C ALA A 109 5.09 -7.78 -1.08
N VAL A 110 6.28 -7.44 -1.54
CA VAL A 110 7.50 -8.25 -1.41
C VAL A 110 8.62 -7.45 -0.76
N LEU A 111 9.52 -8.17 -0.10
CA LEU A 111 10.75 -7.63 0.44
C LEU A 111 11.84 -7.67 -0.64
N SER A 112 12.43 -6.52 -0.94
CA SER A 112 13.32 -6.34 -2.10
C SER A 112 14.57 -7.23 -2.08
N HIS A 113 15.19 -7.41 -0.91
CA HIS A 113 16.44 -8.14 -0.79
C HIS A 113 16.23 -9.64 -0.53
N SER A 114 15.24 -10.02 0.31
CA SER A 114 14.99 -11.44 0.60
C SER A 114 13.97 -12.13 -0.31
N ALA A 115 13.31 -11.38 -1.20
CA ALA A 115 12.23 -11.86 -2.07
C ALA A 115 11.07 -12.57 -1.34
N LYS A 116 10.92 -12.34 -0.03
CA LYS A 116 9.82 -12.87 0.78
C LYS A 116 8.57 -12.03 0.58
N ILE A 117 7.41 -12.68 0.63
CA ILE A 117 6.11 -12.02 0.57
C ILE A 117 5.82 -11.40 1.94
N ALA A 118 5.60 -10.09 1.98
CA ALA A 118 5.28 -9.34 3.18
C ALA A 118 3.76 -9.27 3.42
N SER A 119 2.97 -9.11 2.36
CA SER A 119 1.50 -9.15 2.42
C SER A 119 0.87 -9.42 1.04
N CYS A 120 -0.35 -9.95 1.06
CA CYS A 120 -1.21 -10.26 -0.08
C CYS A 120 -2.66 -9.97 0.30
#